data_AF-A0A4Q3JKL1-F1
#
_entry.id   AF-A0A4Q3JKL1-F1
#
_cell.length_a   1.000
_cell.length_b   1.000
_cell.length_c   1.000
_cell.angle_alpha   90.00
_cell.angle_beta   90.00
_cell.angle_gamma   90.00
#
_symmetry.space_group_name_H-M   'P 1'
#
loop_
_entity.id
_entity.type
_entity.pdbx_description
1 polymer ?
#
loop_
_entity_poly.entity_id
_entity_poly.type
_entity_poly.pdbx_seq_one_letter_code
_entity_poly.pdbx_strand_id
1 'polypeptide(L)'
;SLKTEARFFSQTAGKHLQSVFGGIENLKTGNGASPIVDAGPGTALTAFYRARAFQSETKLVEAMGRPDRDLGSAPAHLSGAGRMNAKGISVFYGASTDKVALAEVRPPVGSKTLVGRFEVIRPLRLLDLTALQDIMETGSLFDPGYGRRLERAMFLKYLSERMTEPVMPDDEAFEYLPTQAIADFLATRTEPVIDGILFPSVQGEVGDQNVVLFHKAARVETIDLPKGMKITGKTYQDYAEGPQEEYSVIEWLAPEKKGDPTPGFPDFGGLPSPWIEPDPDGRDPALRVDLKSLVVHHVNSVKYCTDDFDVERSRHQRTSDAF
;
A
#
# COMPACT_ATOMS: atom_id res chain seq x y z
N SER A 1 4.25 -12.05 15.25
CA SER A 1 3.39 -13.18 15.68
C SER A 1 2.67 -13.62 14.44
N LEU A 2 2.72 -14.90 14.06
CA LEU A 2 2.20 -15.40 12.77
C LEU A 2 0.79 -14.87 12.41
N LYS A 3 -0.06 -14.61 13.41
CA LYS A 3 -1.42 -14.05 13.24
C LYS A 3 -1.48 -12.63 12.64
N THR A 4 -0.41 -11.86 12.71
CA THR A 4 -0.33 -10.47 12.23
C THR A 4 0.42 -10.33 10.90
N GLU A 5 0.94 -11.44 10.38
CA GLU A 5 1.83 -11.48 9.22
C GLU A 5 1.13 -12.10 8.00
N ALA A 6 0.41 -13.20 8.17
CA ALA A 6 -0.38 -13.87 7.13
C ALA A 6 -1.39 -14.88 7.73
N ARG A 7 -2.43 -15.27 6.98
CA ARG A 7 -3.31 -16.39 7.36
C ARG A 7 -2.69 -17.75 7.06
N PHE A 8 -3.12 -18.76 7.83
CA PHE A 8 -2.75 -20.16 7.59
C PHE A 8 -3.52 -20.74 6.40
N PHE A 9 -2.79 -21.43 5.51
CA PHE A 9 -3.38 -22.19 4.41
C PHE A 9 -3.57 -23.64 4.79
N SER A 10 -4.64 -24.26 4.26
CA SER A 10 -4.70 -25.71 4.22
C SER A 10 -3.58 -26.25 3.30
N GLN A 11 -3.08 -27.44 3.61
CA GLN A 11 -1.99 -28.04 2.82
C GLN A 11 -2.38 -28.23 1.34
N THR A 12 -3.65 -28.50 1.07
CA THR A 12 -4.20 -28.65 -0.30
C THR A 12 -4.20 -27.31 -1.04
N ALA A 13 -4.71 -26.24 -0.41
CA ALA A 13 -4.74 -24.91 -1.02
C ALA A 13 -3.32 -24.37 -1.28
N GLY A 14 -2.40 -24.55 -0.33
CA GLY A 14 -1.00 -24.17 -0.50
C GLY A 14 -0.32 -24.91 -1.65
N LYS A 15 -0.55 -26.22 -1.81
CA LYS A 15 -0.02 -26.99 -2.94
C LYS A 15 -0.57 -26.53 -4.28
N HIS A 16 -1.86 -26.19 -4.34
CA HIS A 16 -2.48 -25.68 -5.56
C HIS A 16 -1.88 -24.31 -5.94
N LEU A 17 -1.81 -23.37 -5.00
CA LEU A 17 -1.17 -22.06 -5.22
C LEU A 17 0.31 -22.20 -5.58
N GLN A 18 1.03 -23.15 -4.98
CA GLN A 18 2.41 -23.47 -5.37
C GLN A 18 2.51 -24.00 -6.81
N SER A 19 1.55 -24.80 -7.27
CA SER A 19 1.52 -25.29 -8.65
C SER A 19 1.28 -24.16 -9.68
N VAL A 20 0.53 -23.13 -9.28
CA VAL A 20 0.21 -21.97 -10.11
C VAL A 20 1.36 -20.96 -10.12
N PHE A 21 1.88 -20.59 -8.94
CA PHE A 21 2.86 -19.52 -8.80
C PHE A 21 4.31 -20.04 -8.72
N GLY A 22 4.54 -21.34 -8.66
CA GLY A 22 5.89 -21.92 -8.57
C GLY A 22 6.71 -21.67 -9.84
N GLY A 23 7.92 -21.12 -9.72
CA GLY A 23 8.74 -20.77 -10.89
C GLY A 23 8.20 -19.58 -11.69
N ILE A 24 7.45 -18.67 -11.06
CA ILE A 24 6.91 -17.45 -11.69
C ILE A 24 8.01 -16.52 -12.23
N GLU A 25 9.19 -16.55 -11.62
CA GLU A 25 10.39 -15.85 -12.05
C GLU A 25 10.90 -16.27 -13.44
N ASN A 26 10.56 -17.50 -13.86
CA ASN A 26 10.96 -18.05 -15.15
C ASN A 26 9.96 -17.72 -16.26
N LEU A 27 8.78 -17.19 -15.91
CA LEU A 27 7.79 -16.78 -16.90
C LEU A 27 8.26 -15.53 -17.63
N LYS A 28 7.81 -15.41 -18.88
CA LYS A 28 8.12 -14.29 -19.76
C LYS A 28 6.84 -13.75 -20.37
N THR A 29 6.74 -12.45 -20.40
CA THR A 29 5.71 -11.74 -21.16
C THR A 29 6.00 -11.84 -22.66
N GLY A 30 5.05 -11.45 -23.51
CA GLY A 30 5.26 -11.39 -24.97
C GLY A 30 6.47 -10.58 -25.43
N ASN A 31 6.89 -9.58 -24.64
CA ASN A 31 8.09 -8.77 -24.91
C ASN A 31 9.36 -9.26 -24.17
N GLY A 32 9.31 -10.42 -23.50
CA GLY A 32 10.44 -11.02 -22.80
C GLY A 32 10.73 -10.46 -21.40
N ALA A 33 9.88 -9.58 -20.87
CA ALA A 33 9.99 -9.08 -19.50
C ALA A 33 9.65 -10.17 -18.47
N SER A 34 10.21 -10.03 -17.27
CA SER A 34 9.85 -10.87 -16.12
C SER A 34 8.64 -10.27 -15.40
N PRO A 35 7.72 -11.09 -14.86
CA PRO A 35 6.66 -10.59 -14.00
C PRO A 35 7.16 -10.16 -12.62
N ILE A 36 8.43 -10.38 -12.29
CA ILE A 36 9.05 -9.86 -11.07
C ILE A 36 9.82 -8.59 -11.42
N VAL A 37 9.44 -7.49 -10.78
CA VAL A 37 10.03 -6.17 -10.95
C VAL A 37 10.79 -5.79 -9.68
N ASP A 38 12.03 -5.31 -9.84
CA ASP A 38 12.84 -4.83 -8.73
C ASP A 38 12.53 -3.35 -8.42
N ALA A 39 12.27 -3.06 -7.14
CA ALA A 39 12.08 -1.71 -6.62
C ALA A 39 13.19 -1.36 -5.61
N GLY A 40 13.57 -0.09 -5.53
CA GLY A 40 14.60 0.39 -4.61
C GLY A 40 15.72 1.19 -5.27
N PRO A 41 16.82 1.41 -4.55
CA PRO A 41 17.93 2.22 -5.03
C PRO A 41 18.53 1.65 -6.33
N GLY A 42 18.63 2.48 -7.36
CA GLY A 42 19.21 2.10 -8.65
C GLY A 42 18.25 1.38 -9.61
N THR A 43 16.96 1.25 -9.27
CA THR A 43 15.93 0.74 -10.19
C THR A 43 15.03 1.87 -10.69
N ALA A 44 14.11 1.57 -11.62
CA ALA A 44 13.13 2.54 -12.11
C ALA A 44 12.08 2.92 -11.04
N LEU A 45 11.76 1.99 -10.13
CA LEU A 45 10.77 2.17 -9.07
C LEU A 45 11.48 2.53 -7.76
N THR A 46 11.72 3.81 -7.55
CA THR A 46 12.47 4.32 -6.38
C THR A 46 11.58 4.81 -5.24
N ALA A 47 10.31 5.08 -5.50
CA ALA A 47 9.38 5.61 -4.51
C ALA A 47 7.93 5.30 -4.85
N PHE A 48 7.09 5.38 -3.83
CA PHE A 48 5.64 5.29 -3.94
C PHE A 48 4.98 6.45 -3.20
N TYR A 49 3.78 6.82 -3.62
CA TYR A 49 2.98 7.85 -2.96
C TYR A 49 1.89 7.22 -2.13
N ARG A 50 1.59 7.82 -0.99
CA ARG A 50 0.46 7.41 -0.16
C ARG A 50 -0.29 8.63 0.34
N ALA A 51 -1.60 8.52 0.30
CA ALA A 51 -2.53 9.55 0.73
C ALA A 51 -3.40 9.05 1.88
N ARG A 52 -3.85 9.97 2.75
CA ARG A 52 -4.90 9.71 3.74
C ARG A 52 -5.80 10.91 3.90
N ALA A 53 -7.11 10.67 3.93
CA ALA A 53 -8.11 11.70 4.18
C ALA A 53 -8.27 11.95 5.68
N PHE A 54 -8.40 13.22 6.05
CA PHE A 54 -8.58 13.69 7.41
C PHE A 54 -9.84 14.53 7.50
N GLN A 55 -10.72 14.14 8.43
CA GLN A 55 -11.93 14.90 8.77
C GLN A 55 -11.71 15.83 9.96
N SER A 56 -10.63 15.62 10.72
CA SER A 56 -10.26 16.41 11.90
C SER A 56 -8.94 17.11 11.62
N GLU A 57 -8.93 18.41 11.83
CA GLU A 57 -7.72 19.24 11.71
C GLU A 57 -6.63 18.82 12.69
N THR A 58 -7.01 18.43 13.92
CA THR A 58 -6.07 17.90 14.92
C THR A 58 -5.33 16.67 14.41
N LYS A 59 -6.07 15.71 13.82
CA LYS A 59 -5.45 14.50 13.25
C LYS A 59 -4.59 14.80 12.03
N LEU A 60 -4.96 15.80 11.23
CA LEU A 60 -4.14 16.27 10.11
C LEU A 60 -2.82 16.83 10.62
N VAL A 61 -2.85 17.69 11.64
CA VAL A 61 -1.66 18.28 12.26
C VAL A 61 -0.76 17.21 12.89
N GLU A 62 -1.34 16.23 13.58
CA GLU A 62 -0.60 15.07 14.09
C GLU A 62 0.11 14.32 12.96
N ALA A 63 -0.61 14.05 11.86
CA ALA A 63 -0.07 13.34 10.72
C ALA A 63 1.01 14.13 9.95
N MET A 64 0.90 15.45 9.89
CA MET A 64 1.96 16.31 9.35
C MET A 64 3.22 16.24 10.22
N GLY A 65 3.06 16.12 11.54
CA GLY A 65 4.17 16.02 12.47
C GLY A 65 4.83 14.65 12.52
N ARG A 66 4.05 13.57 12.35
CA ARG A 66 4.55 12.17 12.36
C ARG A 66 4.08 11.37 11.14
N PRO A 67 4.45 11.80 9.92
CA PRO A 67 3.99 11.14 8.70
C PRO A 67 4.53 9.71 8.57
N ASP A 68 5.67 9.40 9.19
CA ASP A 68 6.21 8.04 9.30
C ASP A 68 5.23 7.06 9.98
N ARG A 69 4.45 7.54 10.94
CA ARG A 69 3.45 6.74 11.69
C ARG A 69 2.06 6.87 11.09
N ASP A 70 1.64 8.10 10.80
CA ASP A 70 0.26 8.41 10.50
C ASP A 70 -0.06 8.32 9.00
N LEU A 71 0.92 8.49 8.11
CA LEU A 71 0.78 8.11 6.70
C LEU A 71 1.27 6.68 6.45
N GLY A 72 2.26 6.21 7.22
CA GLY A 72 2.85 4.88 7.11
C GLY A 72 1.87 3.71 7.31
N SER A 73 2.38 2.48 7.36
CA SER A 73 1.53 1.30 7.55
C SER A 73 0.84 1.31 8.91
N ALA A 74 -0.46 1.05 8.92
CA ALA A 74 -1.21 1.00 10.17
C ALA A 74 -0.68 -0.15 11.05
N PRO A 75 -0.58 0.03 12.38
CA PRO A 75 -0.30 -1.07 13.29
C PRO A 75 -1.28 -2.23 13.11
N ALA A 76 -0.85 -3.46 13.39
CA ALA A 76 -1.64 -4.66 13.14
C ALA A 76 -3.05 -4.59 13.77
N HIS A 77 -3.15 -4.11 15.01
CA HIS A 77 -4.43 -3.99 15.73
C HIS A 77 -5.41 -2.94 15.16
N LEU A 78 -4.91 -1.98 14.37
CA LEU A 78 -5.73 -0.98 13.66
C LEU A 78 -5.87 -1.29 12.17
N SER A 79 -5.25 -2.37 11.69
CA SER A 79 -5.26 -2.73 10.27
C SER A 79 -6.60 -3.34 9.89
N GLY A 80 -7.41 -2.58 9.14
CA GLY A 80 -8.64 -3.06 8.54
C GLY A 80 -8.40 -4.15 7.47
N ALA A 81 -9.48 -4.81 7.04
CA ALA A 81 -9.42 -5.67 5.87
C ALA A 81 -9.36 -4.79 4.61
N GLY A 82 -8.51 -5.16 3.65
CA GLY A 82 -8.44 -4.56 2.33
C GLY A 82 -8.37 -5.63 1.25
N ARG A 83 -8.29 -5.22 -0.02
CA ARG A 83 -8.24 -6.15 -1.16
C ARG A 83 -7.15 -7.21 -1.02
N MET A 84 -5.99 -6.84 -0.50
CA MET A 84 -4.78 -7.66 -0.47
C MET A 84 -4.32 -8.00 0.95
N ASN A 85 -5.13 -7.72 1.98
CA ASN A 85 -4.79 -8.06 3.36
C ASN A 85 -6.04 -8.37 4.21
N ALA A 86 -5.93 -9.36 5.08
CA ALA A 86 -6.94 -9.60 6.10
C ALA A 86 -6.92 -8.51 7.18
N LYS A 87 -8.03 -8.35 7.90
CA LYS A 87 -8.06 -7.58 9.15
C LYS A 87 -7.00 -8.13 10.11
N GLY A 88 -6.21 -7.23 10.71
CA GLY A 88 -5.12 -7.61 11.60
C GLY A 88 -3.76 -7.81 10.92
N ILE A 89 -3.70 -7.81 9.58
CA ILE A 89 -2.45 -7.91 8.83
C ILE A 89 -2.08 -6.53 8.31
N SER A 90 -0.94 -6.02 8.79
CA SER A 90 -0.43 -4.70 8.42
C SER A 90 0.33 -4.79 7.09
N VAL A 91 -0.13 -4.02 6.10
CA VAL A 91 0.48 -3.86 4.78
C VAL A 91 0.59 -2.38 4.44
N PHE A 92 1.46 -2.05 3.49
CA PHE A 92 1.58 -0.70 2.94
C PHE A 92 0.86 -0.66 1.59
N TYR A 93 -0.16 0.18 1.46
CA TYR A 93 -0.74 0.52 0.15
C TYR A 93 -0.16 1.85 -0.32
N GLY A 94 0.25 1.92 -1.58
CA GLY A 94 0.70 3.15 -2.22
C GLY A 94 0.41 3.14 -3.72
N ALA A 95 0.86 4.18 -4.40
CA ALA A 95 0.68 4.36 -5.84
C ALA A 95 1.94 4.89 -6.52
N SER A 96 1.98 4.81 -7.85
CA SER A 96 3.05 5.34 -8.72
C SER A 96 3.15 6.86 -8.66
N THR A 97 2.01 7.55 -8.50
CA THR A 97 1.92 9.01 -8.50
C THR A 97 1.05 9.54 -7.35
N ASP A 98 1.24 10.81 -7.01
CA ASP A 98 0.47 11.55 -6.02
C ASP A 98 -1.02 11.63 -6.40
N LYS A 99 -1.32 11.86 -7.68
CA LYS A 99 -2.69 11.91 -8.21
C LYS A 99 -3.43 10.59 -8.04
N VAL A 100 -2.76 9.47 -8.33
CA VAL A 100 -3.34 8.13 -8.16
C VAL A 100 -3.56 7.84 -6.68
N ALA A 101 -2.58 8.14 -5.83
CA ALA A 101 -2.72 7.98 -4.39
C ALA A 101 -3.93 8.76 -3.85
N LEU A 102 -4.12 10.00 -4.30
CA LEU A 102 -5.27 10.84 -3.95
C LEU A 102 -6.59 10.26 -4.46
N ALA A 103 -6.63 9.76 -5.70
CA ALA A 103 -7.81 9.16 -6.29
C ALA A 103 -8.26 7.91 -5.51
N GLU A 104 -7.32 7.02 -5.18
CA GLU A 104 -7.59 5.74 -4.47
C GLU A 104 -8.23 5.95 -3.10
N VAL A 105 -7.90 7.06 -2.42
CA VAL A 105 -8.52 7.41 -1.12
C VAL A 105 -10.00 7.77 -1.26
N ARG A 106 -10.43 8.21 -2.46
CA ARG A 106 -11.80 8.69 -2.74
C ARG A 106 -12.31 9.69 -1.70
N PRO A 107 -11.54 10.74 -1.39
CA PRO A 107 -11.91 11.66 -0.32
C PRO A 107 -13.19 12.44 -0.69
N PRO A 108 -14.12 12.67 0.25
CA PRO A 108 -15.31 13.45 -0.01
C PRO A 108 -14.96 14.93 -0.26
N VAL A 109 -15.81 15.61 -1.05
CA VAL A 109 -15.68 17.06 -1.26
C VAL A 109 -15.74 17.80 0.08
N GLY A 110 -14.84 18.76 0.26
CA GLY A 110 -14.67 19.53 1.49
C GLY A 110 -13.73 18.91 2.53
N SER A 111 -13.20 17.70 2.27
CA SER A 111 -12.18 17.10 3.14
C SER A 111 -10.75 17.52 2.79
N LYS A 112 -9.83 17.32 3.73
CA LYS A 112 -8.39 17.55 3.56
C LYS A 112 -7.68 16.20 3.45
N THR A 113 -6.79 16.05 2.48
CA THR A 113 -6.00 14.82 2.27
C THR A 113 -4.53 15.15 2.33
N LEU A 114 -3.77 14.44 3.17
CA LEU A 114 -2.31 14.56 3.21
C LEU A 114 -1.70 13.48 2.32
N VAL A 115 -0.86 13.90 1.38
CA VAL A 115 -0.11 13.03 0.48
C VAL A 115 1.37 13.13 0.81
N GLY A 116 2.07 12.00 0.82
CA GLY A 116 3.51 11.94 1.01
C GLY A 116 4.19 10.93 0.09
N ARG A 117 5.42 11.23 -0.30
CA ARG A 117 6.30 10.32 -1.05
C ARG A 117 7.11 9.45 -0.08
N PHE A 118 7.14 8.16 -0.36
CA PHE A 118 7.86 7.14 0.39
C PHE A 118 8.95 6.55 -0.51
N GLU A 119 10.20 6.88 -0.22
CA GLU A 119 11.36 6.32 -0.90
C GLU A 119 11.57 4.87 -0.48
N VAL A 120 11.85 4.01 -1.45
CA VAL A 120 12.21 2.61 -1.22
C VAL A 120 13.71 2.55 -0.95
N ILE A 121 14.08 2.28 0.31
CA ILE A 121 15.46 2.41 0.80
C ILE A 121 16.25 1.10 0.82
N ARG A 122 15.62 -0.02 0.49
CA ARG A 122 16.27 -1.33 0.28
C ARG A 122 15.71 -2.02 -0.96
N PRO A 123 16.45 -2.95 -1.60
CA PRO A 123 15.93 -3.72 -2.71
C PRO A 123 14.68 -4.52 -2.30
N LEU A 124 13.63 -4.41 -3.11
CA LEU A 124 12.36 -5.12 -2.99
C LEU A 124 12.05 -5.85 -4.30
N ARG A 125 11.42 -7.01 -4.20
CA ARG A 125 10.92 -7.76 -5.37
C ARG A 125 9.40 -7.73 -5.41
N LEU A 126 8.84 -7.15 -6.45
CA LEU A 126 7.39 -6.97 -6.60
C LEU A 126 6.86 -7.85 -7.72
N LEU A 127 5.72 -8.49 -7.50
CA LEU A 127 5.00 -9.20 -8.54
C LEU A 127 4.13 -8.22 -9.32
N ASP A 128 4.40 -8.03 -10.61
CA ASP A 128 3.60 -7.19 -11.49
C ASP A 128 2.45 -7.98 -12.12
N LEU A 129 1.22 -7.67 -11.69
CA LEU A 129 0.00 -8.27 -12.21
C LEU A 129 -0.24 -7.88 -13.68
N THR A 130 0.12 -6.68 -14.11
CA THR A 130 0.00 -6.28 -15.53
C THR A 130 0.86 -7.21 -16.40
N ALA A 131 2.07 -7.54 -15.95
CA ALA A 131 2.92 -8.50 -16.65
C ALA A 131 2.31 -9.92 -16.68
N LEU A 132 1.52 -10.32 -15.67
CA LEU A 132 0.83 -11.61 -15.70
C LEU A 132 -0.28 -11.69 -16.77
N GLN A 133 -0.93 -10.56 -17.08
CA GLN A 133 -1.95 -10.49 -18.14
C GLN A 133 -1.34 -10.69 -19.54
N ASP A 134 -0.06 -10.33 -19.68
CA ASP A 134 0.71 -10.36 -20.93
C ASP A 134 1.63 -11.60 -21.05
N ILE A 135 1.50 -12.59 -20.18
CA ILE A 135 2.24 -13.86 -20.30
C ILE A 135 1.89 -14.51 -21.63
N MET A 136 2.93 -14.78 -22.42
CA MET A 136 2.82 -15.52 -23.67
C MET A 136 3.64 -16.79 -23.58
N GLU A 137 2.95 -17.93 -23.56
CA GLU A 137 3.59 -19.23 -23.72
C GLU A 137 3.71 -19.55 -25.21
N THR A 138 4.95 -19.67 -25.68
CA THR A 138 5.26 -20.11 -27.04
C THR A 138 5.84 -21.52 -26.99
N GLY A 139 5.39 -22.40 -27.89
CA GLY A 139 5.82 -23.79 -27.87
C GLY A 139 5.21 -24.59 -29.00
N SER A 140 5.74 -25.81 -29.18
CA SER A 140 5.21 -26.76 -30.16
C SER A 140 3.95 -27.41 -29.60
N LEU A 141 2.92 -27.54 -30.43
CA LEU A 141 1.73 -28.36 -30.12
C LEU A 141 2.08 -29.84 -29.85
N PHE A 142 3.26 -30.28 -30.30
CA PHE A 142 3.78 -31.62 -30.09
C PHE A 142 4.63 -31.77 -28.81
N ASP A 143 4.89 -30.68 -28.06
CA ASP A 143 5.49 -30.78 -26.73
C ASP A 143 4.42 -31.24 -25.72
N PRO A 144 4.57 -32.43 -25.10
CA PRO A 144 3.61 -32.94 -24.12
C PRO A 144 3.37 -32.01 -22.93
N GLY A 145 4.33 -31.15 -22.59
CA GLY A 145 4.23 -30.17 -21.51
C GLY A 145 3.56 -28.85 -21.90
N TYR A 146 3.37 -28.58 -23.20
CA TYR A 146 2.88 -27.29 -23.69
C TYR A 146 1.47 -26.97 -23.19
N GLY A 147 0.55 -27.95 -23.27
CA GLY A 147 -0.83 -27.75 -22.81
C GLY A 147 -0.93 -27.32 -21.35
N ARG A 148 -0.12 -27.91 -20.46
CA ARG A 148 -0.09 -27.56 -19.03
C ARG A 148 0.48 -26.16 -18.79
N ARG A 149 1.49 -25.75 -19.55
CA ARG A 149 2.05 -24.38 -19.45
C ARG A 149 1.05 -23.35 -19.96
N LEU A 150 0.37 -23.64 -21.06
CA LEU A 150 -0.66 -22.76 -21.62
C LEU A 150 -1.86 -22.60 -20.68
N GLU A 151 -2.37 -23.69 -20.11
CA GLU A 151 -3.45 -23.66 -19.11
C GLU A 151 -3.06 -22.80 -17.89
N ARG A 152 -1.83 -22.98 -17.41
CA ARG A 152 -1.28 -22.19 -16.31
C ARG A 152 -1.20 -20.69 -16.65
N ALA A 153 -0.72 -20.34 -17.85
CA ALA A 153 -0.64 -18.96 -18.30
C ALA A 153 -2.03 -18.32 -18.41
N MET A 154 -3.00 -19.04 -18.99
CA MET A 154 -4.40 -18.59 -19.05
C MET A 154 -4.99 -18.38 -17.66
N PHE A 155 -4.71 -19.28 -16.72
CA PHE A 155 -5.16 -19.14 -15.34
C PHE A 155 -4.56 -17.90 -14.68
N LEU A 156 -3.25 -17.66 -14.80
CA LEU A 156 -2.58 -16.48 -14.25
C LEU A 156 -3.13 -15.18 -14.82
N LYS A 157 -3.43 -15.16 -16.13
CA LYS A 157 -4.08 -14.03 -16.79
C LYS A 157 -5.46 -13.74 -16.20
N TYR A 158 -6.33 -14.75 -16.17
CA TYR A 158 -7.68 -14.62 -15.60
C TYR A 158 -7.65 -14.20 -14.13
N LEU A 159 -6.72 -14.79 -13.36
CA LEU A 159 -6.53 -14.43 -11.96
C LEU A 159 -6.14 -12.96 -11.82
N SER A 160 -5.19 -12.49 -12.64
CA SER A 160 -4.76 -11.11 -12.63
C SER A 160 -5.89 -10.14 -12.95
N GLU A 161 -6.70 -10.43 -13.98
CA GLU A 161 -7.88 -9.64 -14.33
C GLU A 161 -8.85 -9.52 -13.14
N ARG A 162 -9.17 -10.66 -12.51
CA ARG A 162 -10.03 -10.71 -11.31
C ARG A 162 -9.47 -9.94 -10.12
N MET A 163 -8.15 -9.94 -9.91
CA MET A 163 -7.52 -9.21 -8.81
C MET A 163 -7.53 -7.68 -9.02
N THR A 164 -7.71 -7.23 -10.26
CA THR A 164 -7.71 -5.81 -10.64
C THR A 164 -9.11 -5.21 -10.79
N GLU A 165 -10.15 -6.04 -10.77
CA GLU A 165 -11.52 -5.60 -10.97
C GLU A 165 -12.01 -4.69 -9.81
N PRO A 166 -12.75 -3.60 -10.10
CA PRO A 166 -13.41 -2.82 -9.07
C PRO A 166 -14.47 -3.65 -8.32
N VAL A 167 -14.31 -3.75 -7.01
CA VAL A 167 -15.29 -4.39 -6.12
C VAL A 167 -16.25 -3.33 -5.58
N MET A 168 -17.54 -3.64 -5.58
CA MET A 168 -18.58 -2.79 -4.98
C MET A 168 -18.46 -2.80 -3.45
N PRO A 169 -18.69 -1.66 -2.76
CA PRO A 169 -18.55 -1.57 -1.30
C PRO A 169 -19.33 -2.62 -0.50
N ASP A 170 -20.51 -3.01 -0.98
CA ASP A 170 -21.39 -3.97 -0.29
C ASP A 170 -20.91 -5.42 -0.41
N ASP A 171 -20.09 -5.74 -1.43
CA ASP A 171 -19.61 -7.09 -1.72
C ASP A 171 -18.17 -7.34 -1.24
N GLU A 172 -17.50 -6.32 -0.69
CA GLU A 172 -16.08 -6.35 -0.32
C GLU A 172 -15.70 -7.55 0.55
N ALA A 173 -16.53 -7.91 1.54
CA ALA A 173 -16.20 -8.96 2.49
C ALA A 173 -16.02 -10.34 1.85
N PHE A 174 -16.78 -10.64 0.78
CA PHE A 174 -16.70 -11.92 0.08
C PHE A 174 -15.74 -11.87 -1.11
N GLU A 175 -15.80 -10.79 -1.90
CA GLU A 175 -14.98 -10.60 -3.09
C GLU A 175 -13.49 -10.39 -2.77
N TYR A 176 -13.14 -9.96 -1.55
CA TYR A 176 -11.74 -9.85 -1.11
C TYR A 176 -11.12 -11.19 -0.69
N LEU A 177 -11.90 -12.25 -0.47
CA LEU A 177 -11.33 -13.52 0.01
C LEU A 177 -10.31 -14.14 -0.96
N PRO A 178 -10.56 -14.20 -2.28
CA PRO A 178 -9.59 -14.77 -3.22
C PRO A 178 -8.30 -13.95 -3.30
N THR A 179 -8.41 -12.63 -3.43
CA THR A 179 -7.26 -11.71 -3.52
C THR A 179 -6.43 -11.74 -2.24
N GLN A 180 -7.07 -11.72 -1.06
CA GLN A 180 -6.37 -11.82 0.20
C GLN A 180 -5.68 -13.19 0.38
N ALA A 181 -6.30 -14.29 -0.04
CA ALA A 181 -5.68 -15.61 0.00
C ALA A 181 -4.44 -15.70 -0.90
N ILE A 182 -4.45 -15.05 -2.06
CA ILE A 182 -3.27 -15.00 -2.93
C ILE A 182 -2.18 -14.13 -2.28
N ALA A 183 -2.54 -12.95 -1.76
CA ALA A 183 -1.59 -12.07 -1.09
C ALA A 183 -0.95 -12.74 0.14
N ASP A 184 -1.74 -13.40 0.98
CA ASP A 184 -1.25 -14.16 2.15
C ASP A 184 -0.28 -15.29 1.71
N PHE A 185 -0.54 -15.96 0.59
CA PHE A 185 0.33 -17.01 0.06
C PHE A 185 1.66 -16.45 -0.48
N LEU A 186 1.60 -15.36 -1.25
CA LEU A 186 2.78 -14.69 -1.79
C LEU A 186 3.65 -14.08 -0.67
N ALA A 187 3.01 -13.53 0.37
CA ALA A 187 3.71 -12.95 1.52
C ALA A 187 4.54 -13.99 2.30
N THR A 188 4.02 -15.22 2.41
CA THR A 188 4.65 -16.33 3.17
C THR A 188 5.65 -17.14 2.37
N ARG A 189 5.75 -16.95 1.06
CA ARG A 189 6.70 -17.68 0.21
C ARG A 189 8.14 -17.24 0.45
N THR A 190 9.03 -18.22 0.44
CA THR A 190 10.47 -18.02 0.58
C THR A 190 11.20 -17.98 -0.76
N GLU A 191 10.70 -18.65 -1.80
CA GLU A 191 11.37 -18.71 -3.11
C GLU A 191 10.42 -18.63 -4.32
N PRO A 192 10.67 -17.65 -5.22
CA PRO A 192 11.28 -16.35 -4.95
C PRO A 192 10.61 -15.64 -3.77
N VAL A 193 11.42 -14.86 -3.03
CA VAL A 193 10.90 -13.87 -2.09
C VAL A 193 10.17 -12.80 -2.91
N ILE A 194 8.91 -12.57 -2.56
CA ILE A 194 8.08 -11.49 -3.11
C ILE A 194 7.71 -10.58 -1.95
N ASP A 195 8.08 -9.31 -2.03
CA ASP A 195 7.87 -8.29 -1.00
C ASP A 195 6.55 -7.55 -1.17
N GLY A 196 5.94 -7.60 -2.35
CA GLY A 196 4.69 -6.94 -2.64
C GLY A 196 4.15 -7.26 -4.04
N ILE A 197 3.06 -6.59 -4.38
CA ILE A 197 2.33 -6.74 -5.65
C ILE A 197 2.14 -5.35 -6.27
N LEU A 198 2.46 -5.22 -7.56
CA LEU A 198 2.09 -4.09 -8.40
C LEU A 198 0.85 -4.47 -9.21
N PHE A 199 -0.10 -3.55 -9.30
CA PHE A 199 -1.33 -3.76 -10.05
C PHE A 199 -1.80 -2.45 -10.69
N PRO A 200 -2.47 -2.50 -11.85
CA PRO A 200 -2.94 -1.30 -12.54
C PRO A 200 -3.91 -0.51 -11.64
N SER A 201 -3.79 0.82 -11.65
CA SER A 201 -4.82 1.68 -11.04
C SER A 201 -5.98 1.83 -12.01
N VAL A 202 -7.19 1.51 -11.54
CA VAL A 202 -8.43 1.72 -12.32
C VAL A 202 -8.83 3.20 -12.33
N GLN A 203 -8.25 4.02 -11.45
CA GLN A 203 -8.57 5.44 -11.29
C GLN A 203 -7.51 6.38 -11.87
N GLY A 204 -6.36 5.84 -12.26
CA GLY A 204 -5.25 6.57 -12.87
C GLY A 204 -5.32 6.62 -14.40
N GLU A 205 -4.26 7.18 -14.99
CA GLU A 205 -4.05 7.11 -16.43
C GLU A 205 -3.47 5.75 -16.84
N VAL A 206 -3.45 5.46 -18.15
CA VAL A 206 -2.85 4.22 -18.65
C VAL A 206 -1.37 4.17 -18.27
N GLY A 207 -0.97 3.13 -17.53
CA GLY A 207 0.38 2.95 -17.03
C GLY A 207 0.56 3.34 -15.56
N ASP A 208 -0.43 3.99 -14.94
CA ASP A 208 -0.43 4.20 -13.50
C ASP A 208 -0.68 2.89 -12.75
N GLN A 209 0.05 2.70 -11.65
CA GLN A 209 0.04 1.47 -10.88
C GLN A 209 -0.14 1.77 -9.39
N ASN A 210 -0.85 0.88 -8.73
CA ASN A 210 -0.88 0.78 -7.28
C ASN A 210 0.11 -0.30 -6.84
N VAL A 211 0.56 -0.16 -5.60
CA VAL A 211 1.43 -1.13 -4.94
C VAL A 211 0.82 -1.54 -3.60
N VAL A 212 0.95 -2.82 -3.27
CA VAL A 212 0.85 -3.30 -1.91
C VAL A 212 2.17 -3.93 -1.50
N LEU A 213 2.79 -3.45 -0.41
CA LEU A 213 3.93 -4.12 0.21
C LEU A 213 3.43 -4.95 1.37
N PHE A 214 3.84 -6.21 1.40
CA PHE A 214 3.48 -7.15 2.46
C PHE A 214 4.12 -6.74 3.78
N HIS A 215 3.64 -7.32 4.86
CA HIS A 215 4.11 -7.02 6.21
C HIS A 215 5.64 -6.96 6.31
N LYS A 216 6.37 -7.95 5.79
CA LYS A 216 7.85 -7.97 5.84
C LYS A 216 8.56 -6.78 5.16
N ALA A 217 7.88 -6.07 4.27
CA ALA A 217 8.40 -4.92 3.51
C ALA A 217 7.60 -3.62 3.73
N ALA A 218 6.66 -3.61 4.67
CA ALA A 218 5.76 -2.48 4.89
C ALA A 218 6.24 -1.49 5.96
N ARG A 219 7.42 -1.72 6.57
CA ARG A 219 7.94 -0.86 7.64
C ARG A 219 8.53 0.43 7.05
N VAL A 220 8.08 1.55 7.61
CA VAL A 220 8.63 2.88 7.36
C VAL A 220 9.67 3.19 8.43
N GLU A 221 10.80 3.75 8.02
CA GLU A 221 11.83 4.27 8.91
C GLU A 221 11.22 5.32 9.84
N THR A 222 11.47 5.16 11.14
CA THR A 222 10.95 6.08 12.14
C THR A 222 11.74 7.37 12.10
N ILE A 223 11.06 8.51 12.14
CA ILE A 223 11.71 9.81 12.24
C ILE A 223 12.32 9.92 13.64
N ASP A 224 13.64 10.08 13.71
CA ASP A 224 14.34 10.30 14.98
C ASP A 224 14.14 11.75 15.43
N LEU A 225 13.48 11.90 16.57
CA LEU A 225 13.14 13.19 17.15
C LEU A 225 13.83 13.30 18.52
N PRO A 226 14.70 14.31 18.74
CA PRO A 226 15.35 14.54 20.02
C PRO A 226 14.37 14.50 21.21
N LYS A 227 14.79 13.87 22.31
CA LYS A 227 13.94 13.68 23.50
C LYS A 227 13.52 15.04 24.08
N GLY A 228 12.21 15.27 24.19
CA GLY A 228 11.65 16.54 24.69
C GLY A 228 11.33 17.58 23.61
N MET A 229 11.59 17.26 22.35
CA MET A 229 11.18 18.05 21.21
C MET A 229 9.65 18.10 21.10
N LYS A 230 9.10 19.30 20.90
CA LYS A 230 7.66 19.48 20.65
C LYS A 230 7.45 19.78 19.17
N ILE A 231 6.51 19.07 18.56
CA ILE A 231 6.09 19.35 17.19
C ILE A 231 4.78 20.15 17.25
N THR A 232 4.70 21.23 16.49
CA THR A 232 3.49 22.04 16.37
C THR A 232 3.19 22.25 14.89
N GLY A 233 2.05 21.75 14.41
CA GLY A 233 1.58 22.07 13.08
C GLY A 233 0.73 23.34 13.09
N LYS A 234 0.88 24.15 12.04
CA LYS A 234 0.01 25.26 11.71
C LYS A 234 -0.68 24.97 10.39
N THR A 235 -1.93 25.41 10.28
CA THR A 235 -2.82 25.20 9.12
C THR A 235 -3.26 26.53 8.49
N TYR A 236 -2.97 27.64 9.16
CA TYR A 236 -3.18 29.01 8.69
C TYR A 236 -2.06 29.92 9.21
N GLN A 237 -1.89 31.04 8.53
CA GLN A 237 -1.03 32.14 8.93
C GLN A 237 -1.80 33.46 8.85
N ASP A 238 -1.68 34.27 9.89
CA ASP A 238 -2.33 35.58 9.96
C ASP A 238 -1.54 36.61 9.13
N TYR A 239 -2.17 37.13 8.09
CA TYR A 239 -1.65 38.24 7.29
C TYR A 239 -2.48 39.50 7.53
N ALA A 240 -1.99 40.66 7.08
CA ALA A 240 -2.69 41.95 7.20
C ALA A 240 -4.06 41.95 6.49
N GLU A 241 -4.23 41.10 5.48
CA GLU A 241 -5.46 40.93 4.68
C GLU A 241 -6.43 39.91 5.30
N GLY A 242 -6.04 39.24 6.39
CA GLY A 242 -6.76 38.16 7.04
C GLY A 242 -5.96 36.86 7.11
N PRO A 243 -6.49 35.83 7.81
CA PRO A 243 -5.85 34.52 7.87
C PRO A 243 -5.85 33.85 6.49
N GLN A 244 -4.69 33.37 6.05
CA GLN A 244 -4.55 32.56 4.84
C GLN A 244 -4.16 31.13 5.21
N GLU A 245 -4.63 30.15 4.45
CA GLU A 245 -4.31 28.74 4.70
C GLU A 245 -2.87 28.44 4.29
N GLU A 246 -2.04 28.11 5.28
CA GLU A 246 -0.63 27.79 5.09
C GLU A 246 -0.27 26.66 6.06
N TYR A 247 0.28 25.57 5.49
CA TYR A 247 0.57 24.36 6.24
C TYR A 247 2.06 24.33 6.56
N SER A 248 2.40 24.35 7.85
CA SER A 248 3.79 24.25 8.30
C SER A 248 3.90 23.41 9.56
N VAL A 249 5.06 22.78 9.74
CA VAL A 249 5.39 22.03 10.96
C VAL A 249 6.60 22.71 11.58
N ILE A 250 6.45 23.09 12.85
CA ILE A 250 7.52 23.70 13.63
C ILE A 250 8.00 22.70 14.67
N GLU A 251 9.30 22.52 14.67
CA GLU A 251 10.03 21.63 15.54
C GLU A 251 10.73 22.42 16.63
N TRP A 252 10.21 22.35 17.85
CA TRP A 252 10.78 23.05 18.99
C TRP A 252 11.76 22.15 19.73
N LEU A 253 13.04 22.51 19.70
CA LEU A 253 14.06 21.86 20.52
C LEU A 253 13.78 22.12 22.01
N ALA A 254 13.97 21.10 22.84
CA ALA A 254 13.92 21.28 24.28
C ALA A 254 14.98 22.31 24.71
N PRO A 255 14.65 23.27 25.59
CA PRO A 255 15.65 24.17 26.13
C PRO A 255 16.74 23.35 26.83
N GLU A 256 18.01 23.65 26.55
CA GLU A 256 19.13 23.03 27.25
C GLU A 256 18.94 23.19 28.76
N LYS A 257 18.78 22.08 29.47
CA LYS A 257 18.90 22.13 30.94
C LYS A 257 20.37 22.44 31.24
N LYS A 258 20.67 23.69 31.62
CA LYS A 258 21.88 23.99 32.39
C LYS A 258 21.83 23.14 33.66
N GLY A 259 22.54 22.02 33.66
CA GLY A 259 22.59 21.14 34.81
C GLY A 259 23.37 21.78 35.95
N ASP A 260 22.79 21.82 37.14
CA ASP A 260 23.59 21.67 38.36
C ASP A 260 24.37 20.35 38.27
N PRO A 261 25.62 20.28 38.74
CA PRO A 261 26.45 19.10 38.59
C PRO A 261 25.87 17.94 39.41
N THR A 262 25.28 16.95 38.73
CA THR A 262 24.94 15.66 39.33
C THR A 262 26.24 14.90 39.67
N PRO A 263 26.36 14.27 40.85
CA PRO A 263 27.54 13.49 41.20
C PRO A 263 27.71 12.33 40.22
N GLY A 264 28.90 12.23 39.62
CA GLY A 264 29.22 11.25 38.58
C GLY A 264 29.11 9.81 39.08
N PHE A 265 28.38 8.98 38.32
CA PHE A 265 28.56 7.54 38.35
C PHE A 265 29.75 7.17 37.46
N PRO A 266 30.63 6.24 37.87
CA PRO A 266 31.81 5.87 37.11
C PRO A 266 31.44 5.20 35.77
N ASP A 267 32.16 5.63 34.74
CA ASP A 267 32.08 5.18 33.35
C ASP A 267 32.51 3.71 33.21
N PHE A 268 31.55 2.82 32.98
CA PHE A 268 31.82 1.44 32.56
C PHE A 268 31.82 1.40 31.02
N GLY A 269 33.01 1.60 30.44
CA GLY A 269 33.23 1.54 29.00
C GLY A 269 32.75 0.21 28.40
N GLY A 270 31.83 0.32 27.43
CA GLY A 270 31.48 -0.77 26.51
C GLY A 270 30.05 -1.33 26.60
N LEU A 271 29.16 -0.81 27.46
CA LEU A 271 27.75 -1.22 27.49
C LEU A 271 26.87 -0.19 26.75
N PRO A 272 25.94 -0.61 25.87
CA PRO A 272 24.97 0.30 25.28
C PRO A 272 24.13 0.96 26.37
N SER A 273 23.83 2.25 26.21
CA SER A 273 23.00 3.04 27.13
C SER A 273 21.73 2.26 27.53
N PRO A 274 21.37 2.10 28.82
CA PRO A 274 20.35 1.13 29.26
C PRO A 274 18.89 1.48 28.89
N TRP A 275 18.65 2.58 28.16
CA TRP A 275 17.34 3.22 28.10
C TRP A 275 16.89 3.65 26.70
N ILE A 276 17.32 2.94 25.65
CA ILE A 276 16.58 2.94 24.38
C ILE A 276 15.56 1.82 24.53
N GLU A 277 14.27 2.15 24.69
CA GLU A 277 13.22 1.14 24.58
C GLU A 277 13.39 0.47 23.21
N PRO A 278 13.61 -0.86 23.16
CA PRO A 278 13.78 -1.54 21.89
C PRO A 278 12.52 -1.32 21.06
N ASP A 279 12.69 -0.90 19.81
CA ASP A 279 11.57 -0.74 18.89
C ASP A 279 10.77 -2.05 18.89
N PRO A 280 9.45 -2.01 19.20
CA PRO A 280 8.63 -3.21 19.23
C PRO A 280 8.55 -3.91 17.87
N ASP A 281 8.90 -3.22 16.80
CA ASP A 281 9.06 -3.76 15.46
C ASP A 281 10.54 -4.08 15.18
N GLY A 282 10.84 -5.35 14.89
CA GLY A 282 12.19 -5.81 14.56
C GLY A 282 12.50 -5.90 13.06
N ARG A 283 11.55 -5.55 12.18
CA ARG A 283 11.73 -5.68 10.71
C ARG A 283 12.68 -4.62 10.16
N ASP A 284 13.55 -4.89 9.20
CA ASP A 284 14.31 -3.78 8.59
C ASP A 284 13.37 -2.81 7.84
N PRO A 285 13.51 -1.48 8.03
CA PRO A 285 12.69 -0.51 7.32
C PRO A 285 12.95 -0.61 5.81
N ALA A 286 11.86 -0.64 5.04
CA ALA A 286 11.92 -0.70 3.59
C ALA A 286 11.62 0.66 2.93
N LEU A 287 10.96 1.55 3.67
CA LEU A 287 10.49 2.83 3.20
C LEU A 287 11.02 3.98 4.07
N ARG A 288 11.25 5.14 3.47
CA ARG A 288 11.52 6.40 4.17
C ARG A 288 10.58 7.47 3.63
N VAL A 289 9.92 8.21 4.52
CA VAL A 289 9.08 9.33 4.10
C VAL A 289 9.96 10.54 3.74
N ASP A 290 9.71 11.14 2.58
CA ASP A 290 10.32 12.41 2.19
C ASP A 290 9.50 13.57 2.78
N LEU A 291 9.99 14.17 3.86
CA LEU A 291 9.30 15.24 4.58
C LEU A 291 9.05 16.49 3.73
N LYS A 292 9.87 16.73 2.69
CA LYS A 292 9.70 17.88 1.80
C LYS A 292 8.61 17.65 0.76
N SER A 293 8.20 16.40 0.57
CA SER A 293 7.16 16.01 -0.40
C SER A 293 5.74 16.09 0.16
N LEU A 294 5.57 16.42 1.45
CA LEU A 294 4.26 16.44 2.09
C LEU A 294 3.40 17.57 1.54
N VAL A 295 2.22 17.22 1.04
CA VAL A 295 1.27 18.19 0.49
C VAL A 295 -0.12 17.92 1.05
N VAL A 296 -0.77 18.98 1.54
CA VAL A 296 -2.18 18.94 1.95
C VAL A 296 -3.06 19.37 0.78
N HIS A 297 -3.90 18.46 0.31
CA HIS A 297 -4.86 18.69 -0.76
C HIS A 297 -6.25 18.98 -0.17
N HIS A 298 -6.86 20.06 -0.64
CA HIS A 298 -8.26 20.39 -0.36
C HIS A 298 -9.12 19.87 -1.49
N VAL A 299 -10.09 19.03 -1.16
CA VAL A 299 -10.93 18.39 -2.17
C VAL A 299 -12.08 19.31 -2.52
N ASN A 300 -11.89 20.14 -3.54
CA ASN A 300 -12.89 21.16 -3.93
C ASN A 300 -14.04 20.59 -4.77
N SER A 301 -13.78 19.57 -5.58
CA SER A 301 -14.78 18.94 -6.45
C SER A 301 -14.34 17.55 -6.89
N VAL A 302 -15.29 16.68 -7.21
CA VAL A 302 -15.06 15.35 -7.81
C VAL A 302 -15.84 15.27 -9.12
N LYS A 303 -15.24 14.68 -10.16
CA LYS A 303 -15.90 14.44 -11.45
C LYS A 303 -16.02 12.93 -11.67
N TYR A 304 -17.23 12.47 -12.00
CA TYR A 304 -17.50 11.09 -12.38
C TYR A 304 -17.69 11.01 -13.90
N CYS A 305 -17.17 9.93 -14.49
CA CYS A 305 -17.43 9.58 -15.90
C CYS A 305 -18.42 8.41 -15.89
N THR A 306 -19.57 8.59 -16.55
CA THR A 306 -20.65 7.61 -16.58
C THR A 306 -21.05 7.29 -18.01
N ASP A 307 -21.49 6.05 -18.22
CA ASP A 307 -22.26 5.67 -19.39
C ASP A 307 -23.75 5.80 -19.03
N ASP A 308 -24.47 6.58 -19.81
CA ASP A 308 -25.87 6.91 -19.53
C ASP A 308 -26.79 5.96 -20.32
N PHE A 309 -27.72 5.31 -19.61
CA PHE A 309 -28.70 4.41 -20.20
C PHE A 309 -30.11 4.83 -19.80
N ASP A 310 -30.97 5.09 -20.79
CA ASP A 310 -32.36 5.45 -20.56
C ASP A 310 -33.17 4.27 -20.01
N VAL A 311 -34.02 4.54 -19.03
CA VAL A 311 -34.91 3.53 -18.44
C VAL A 311 -36.30 3.66 -19.03
N GLU A 312 -36.66 2.73 -19.91
CA GLU A 312 -38.03 2.60 -20.41
C GLU A 312 -38.88 1.75 -19.47
N ARG A 313 -40.10 2.21 -19.17
CA ARG A 313 -41.05 1.48 -18.34
C ARG A 313 -42.35 1.24 -19.10
N SER A 314 -42.59 0.00 -19.50
CA SER A 314 -43.89 -0.43 -20.04
C SER A 314 -44.73 -1.14 -18.96
N ARG A 315 -46.06 -1.00 -19.05
CA ARG A 315 -47.02 -1.72 -18.20
C ARG A 315 -47.89 -2.59 -19.09
N HIS A 316 -47.82 -3.90 -18.89
CA HIS A 316 -48.68 -4.86 -19.57
C HIS A 316 -49.69 -5.42 -18.56
N GLN A 317 -50.96 -5.46 -18.95
CA GLN A 317 -51.99 -6.15 -18.19
C GLN A 317 -52.01 -7.61 -18.65
N ARG A 318 -51.75 -8.56 -17.73
CA ARG A 318 -51.82 -9.99 -18.01
C ARG A 318 -53.27 -10.35 -18.39
N THR A 319 -53.49 -10.87 -19.59
CA THR A 319 -54.84 -11.21 -20.09
C THR A 319 -55.32 -12.62 -19.71
N SER A 320 -54.49 -13.44 -19.06
CA SER A 320 -54.88 -14.71 -18.43
C SER A 320 -53.82 -15.22 -17.45
N ASP A 321 -54.23 -15.92 -16.40
CA ASP A 321 -53.38 -16.61 -15.41
C ASP A 321 -52.83 -17.96 -15.91
N ALA A 322 -52.65 -18.11 -17.22
CA ALA A 322 -52.07 -19.33 -17.77
C ALA A 322 -50.56 -19.15 -18.00
N PHE A 323 -49.78 -19.08 -16.91
CA PHE A 323 -48.37 -19.51 -16.77
C PHE A 323 -47.96 -19.40 -15.31
#